data_AF-A0A8C8UEZ2-F1
#
_entry.id   AF-A0A8C8UEZ2-F1
#
_cell.length_a   1.000
_cell.length_b   1.000
_cell.length_c   1.000
_cell.angle_alpha   90.00
_cell.angle_beta   90.00
_cell.angle_gamma   90.00
#
_symmetry.space_group_name_H-M   'P 1'
#
loop_
_entity.id
_entity.type
_entity.pdbx_description
1 polymer ?
#
loop_
_entity_poly.entity_id
_entity_poly.type
_entity_poly.pdbx_seq_one_letter_code
_entity_poly.pdbx_strand_id
1 'polypeptide(L)'
;RELSGFQMVGGLEHCAQYPLWIESCPRVRLKCEVEERNECTRHRHCPDKKRCCLFSCGKKCLDLREDICSLPPDPGPCLAYFPRWWYNKETELCTEFIYGGCQGNPNNFQTEGICNVVCKMKRKC
;
A
#
# COMPACT_ATOMS: atom_id res chain seq x y z
N ARG A 1 14.71 26.71 -46.84
CA ARG A 1 14.62 27.50 -45.59
C ARG A 1 15.27 26.65 -44.50
N GLU A 2 16.59 26.73 -44.43
CA GLU A 2 17.38 26.44 -43.22
C GLU A 2 17.08 27.56 -42.18
N LEU A 3 17.32 27.52 -40.87
CA LEU A 3 18.24 26.80 -39.98
C LEU A 3 17.61 26.63 -38.56
N SER A 4 18.05 25.57 -37.88
CA SER A 4 18.44 25.48 -36.45
C SER A 4 17.51 25.89 -35.28
N GLY A 5 17.13 24.88 -34.49
CA GLY A 5 17.58 24.80 -33.08
C GLY A 5 16.60 25.20 -31.96
N PHE A 6 16.00 24.21 -31.27
CA PHE A 6 16.24 24.00 -29.84
C PHE A 6 15.84 22.57 -29.43
N GLN A 7 16.56 22.03 -28.46
CA GLN A 7 16.60 20.62 -28.08
C GLN A 7 15.79 20.40 -26.78
N MET A 8 15.10 19.24 -26.74
CA MET A 8 14.76 18.39 -25.58
C MET A 8 14.44 19.06 -24.23
N VAL A 9 13.22 18.90 -23.72
CA VAL A 9 12.83 17.83 -22.76
C VAL A 9 11.34 17.97 -22.44
N GLY A 10 10.59 16.87 -22.45
CA GLY A 10 9.21 16.86 -21.98
C GLY A 10 8.30 16.13 -22.94
N GLY A 11 8.08 14.84 -22.71
CA GLY A 11 7.22 14.06 -23.57
C GLY A 11 7.52 12.57 -23.49
N LEU A 12 7.43 12.00 -22.30
CA LEU A 12 7.04 10.60 -22.18
C LEU A 12 5.88 10.58 -21.18
N GLU A 13 4.67 10.65 -21.75
CA GLU A 13 3.42 10.35 -21.08
C GLU A 13 3.47 8.92 -20.54
N HIS A 14 4.07 8.71 -19.37
CA HIS A 14 3.92 7.47 -18.62
C HIS A 14 2.93 7.71 -17.48
N CYS A 15 1.73 8.17 -17.81
CA CYS A 15 0.57 8.05 -16.92
C CYS A 15 0.11 6.59 -16.95
N ALA A 16 0.85 5.70 -16.27
CA ALA A 16 0.49 4.29 -16.19
C ALA A 16 -0.58 4.08 -15.11
N GLN A 17 -1.74 3.68 -15.61
CA GLN A 17 -3.02 3.29 -15.01
C GLN A 17 -2.99 2.21 -13.90
N TYR A 18 -1.95 2.01 -13.08
CA TYR A 18 -2.01 0.98 -12.00
C TYR A 18 -1.21 1.35 -10.73
N PRO A 19 -1.68 0.96 -9.52
CA PRO A 19 -1.09 1.32 -8.24
C PRO A 19 0.14 0.45 -7.98
N LEU A 20 1.25 0.76 -8.64
CA LEU A 20 2.48 0.01 -8.46
C LEU A 20 3.43 0.81 -7.55
N TRP A 21 3.74 0.27 -6.38
CA TRP A 21 4.74 0.80 -5.45
C TRP A 21 6.17 0.55 -5.98
N ILE A 22 6.40 0.73 -7.28
CA ILE A 22 7.47 0.07 -8.06
C ILE A 22 8.86 0.22 -7.43
N GLU A 23 9.14 1.33 -6.74
CA GLU A 23 10.48 1.59 -6.22
C GLU A 23 10.56 2.00 -4.74
N SER A 24 9.43 2.27 -4.07
CA SER A 24 9.43 2.89 -2.73
C SER A 24 8.25 2.47 -1.86
N CYS A 25 8.51 2.38 -0.54
CA CYS A 25 7.47 2.08 0.44
C CYS A 25 6.36 3.16 0.45
N PRO A 26 5.13 2.78 0.84
CA PRO A 26 4.06 3.72 1.09
C PRO A 26 4.45 4.82 2.07
N ARG A 27 4.26 6.08 1.68
CA ARG A 27 4.47 7.23 2.57
C ARG A 27 3.19 7.52 3.34
N VAL A 28 2.92 6.71 4.37
CA VAL A 28 1.83 6.96 5.31
C VAL A 28 2.35 7.85 6.43
N ARG A 29 1.92 9.12 6.46
CA ARG A 29 2.19 10.09 7.54
C ARG A 29 0.93 10.39 8.35
N LEU A 30 0.11 9.37 8.58
CA LEU A 30 -1.10 9.50 9.39
C LEU A 30 -0.82 9.06 10.83
N LYS A 31 -1.59 9.62 11.76
CA LYS A 31 -1.54 9.24 13.16
C LYS A 31 -2.16 7.84 13.32
N CYS A 32 -1.43 6.96 13.98
CA CYS A 32 -1.91 5.65 14.38
C CYS A 32 -2.62 5.77 15.72
N GLU A 33 -3.72 5.05 15.88
CA GLU A 33 -4.42 4.95 17.16
C GLU A 33 -3.65 4.04 18.10
N VAL A 34 -3.11 2.95 17.56
CA VAL A 34 -2.26 1.98 18.27
C VAL A 34 -1.08 1.60 17.38
N GLU A 35 0.12 1.49 17.96
CA GLU A 35 1.27 0.96 17.23
C GLU A 35 1.16 -0.56 17.05
N GLU A 36 1.26 -1.01 15.81
CA GLU A 36 1.24 -2.43 15.48
C GLU A 36 2.63 -3.05 15.72
N ARG A 37 2.66 -4.34 16.06
CA ARG A 37 3.92 -5.07 16.22
C ARG A 37 4.70 -5.08 14.90
N ASN A 38 5.96 -4.66 14.99
CA ASN A 38 6.92 -4.73 13.90
C ASN A 38 7.27 -6.20 13.58
N GLU A 39 7.03 -6.62 12.35
CA GLU A 39 7.46 -7.92 11.81
C GLU A 39 8.90 -7.89 11.33
N CYS A 40 9.40 -6.70 10.98
CA CYS A 40 10.75 -6.50 10.47
C CYS A 40 11.36 -5.21 11.02
N THR A 41 12.68 -5.14 10.96
CA THR A 41 13.42 -3.91 11.32
C THR A 41 14.25 -3.36 10.16
N ARG A 42 14.65 -4.21 9.21
CA ARG A 42 15.45 -3.89 8.02
C ARG A 42 14.98 -4.73 6.84
N HIS A 43 15.20 -4.27 5.60
CA HIS A 43 14.78 -4.99 4.39
C HIS A 43 15.32 -6.43 4.33
N ARG A 44 16.56 -6.66 4.76
CA ARG A 44 17.19 -7.99 4.78
C ARG A 44 16.51 -9.02 5.70
N HIS A 45 15.64 -8.61 6.62
CA HIS A 45 14.89 -9.54 7.49
C HIS A 45 13.63 -10.06 6.81
N CYS A 46 13.26 -9.50 5.66
CA CYS A 46 12.11 -9.95 4.90
C CYS A 46 12.52 -11.04 3.89
N PRO A 47 11.70 -12.10 3.72
CA PRO A 47 11.93 -13.13 2.72
C PRO A 47 11.65 -12.59 1.30
N ASP A 48 12.05 -13.35 0.28
CA ASP A 48 11.63 -13.17 -1.13
C ASP A 48 11.82 -11.77 -1.71
N LYS A 49 12.93 -11.10 -1.35
CA LYS A 49 13.25 -9.73 -1.79
C LYS A 49 12.18 -8.69 -1.41
N LYS A 50 11.30 -9.01 -0.47
CA LYS A 50 10.34 -8.06 0.11
C LYS A 50 11.07 -6.94 0.85
N ARG A 51 10.40 -5.80 1.01
CA ARG A 51 10.95 -4.65 1.73
C ARG A 51 10.22 -4.45 3.05
N CYS A 52 11.02 -4.21 4.09
CA CYS A 52 10.52 -3.72 5.36
C CYS A 52 10.03 -2.28 5.22
N CYS A 53 8.72 -2.07 5.27
CA CYS A 53 8.06 -0.78 5.09
C CYS A 53 7.23 -0.43 6.32
N LEU A 54 7.09 0.87 6.62
CA LEU A 54 6.07 1.33 7.56
C LEU A 54 4.70 1.20 6.87
N PHE A 55 3.86 0.31 7.37
CA PHE A 55 2.59 -0.05 6.77
C PHE A 55 1.56 -0.38 7.84
N SER A 56 0.36 0.19 7.71
CA SER A 56 -0.72 0.06 8.70
C SER A 56 -0.22 0.13 10.14
N CYS A 57 0.53 1.19 10.47
CA CYS A 57 0.98 1.47 11.84
C CYS A 57 2.05 0.54 12.45
N GLY A 58 2.73 -0.27 11.63
CA GLY A 58 3.91 -1.04 12.05
C GLY A 58 4.87 -1.29 10.89
N LYS A 59 6.05 -1.84 11.17
CA LYS A 59 6.98 -2.28 10.12
C LYS A 59 6.61 -3.67 9.64
N LYS A 60 6.23 -3.78 8.36
CA LYS A 60 5.76 -5.01 7.72
C LYS A 60 6.62 -5.35 6.50
N CYS A 61 6.71 -6.63 6.17
CA CYS A 61 7.39 -7.08 4.96
C CYS A 61 6.42 -7.07 3.78
N LEU A 62 6.58 -6.11 2.87
CA LEU A 62 5.72 -5.96 1.70
C LEU A 62 6.43 -6.39 0.42
N ASP A 63 5.69 -7.06 -0.46
CA ASP A 63 6.06 -7.13 -1.87
C ASP A 63 5.56 -5.86 -2.56
N LEU A 64 6.48 -5.03 -3.03
CA LEU A 64 6.16 -3.77 -3.70
C LEU A 64 5.58 -3.96 -5.12
N ARG A 65 5.60 -5.19 -5.63
CA ARG A 65 5.03 -5.57 -6.94
C ARG A 65 3.60 -6.08 -6.82
N GLU A 66 3.18 -6.46 -5.62
CA GLU A 66 1.82 -6.94 -5.36
C GLU A 66 0.85 -5.76 -5.28
N ASP A 67 -0.28 -5.89 -5.98
CA ASP A 67 -1.38 -4.93 -5.86
C ASP A 67 -2.23 -5.30 -4.64
N ILE A 68 -1.78 -4.84 -3.48
CA ILE A 68 -2.44 -5.04 -2.19
C ILE A 68 -3.91 -4.60 -2.23
N CYS A 69 -4.21 -3.52 -2.94
CA CYS A 69 -5.55 -2.94 -3.00
C CYS A 69 -6.52 -3.77 -3.86
N SER A 70 -6.02 -4.75 -4.60
CA SER A 70 -6.88 -5.71 -5.33
C SER A 70 -7.17 -6.99 -4.56
N LEU A 71 -6.58 -7.19 -3.38
CA LEU A 71 -6.79 -8.40 -2.58
C LEU A 71 -8.16 -8.37 -1.87
N PRO A 72 -8.82 -9.52 -1.69
CA PRO A 72 -10.06 -9.59 -0.89
C PRO A 72 -9.78 -9.32 0.60
N PRO A 73 -10.79 -8.99 1.42
CA PRO A 73 -10.59 -8.93 2.86
C PRO A 73 -10.31 -10.34 3.39
N ASP A 74 -9.30 -10.47 4.24
CA ASP A 74 -8.94 -11.75 4.84
C ASP A 74 -8.95 -11.64 6.37
N PRO A 75 -9.97 -12.21 7.05
CA PRO A 75 -10.03 -12.21 8.51
C PRO A 75 -8.93 -13.07 9.14
N GLY A 76 -8.32 -13.98 8.39
CA GLY A 76 -7.40 -14.98 8.92
C GLY A 76 -8.09 -16.03 9.80
N PRO A 77 -7.33 -17.00 10.34
CA PRO A 77 -7.88 -18.13 11.09
C PRO A 77 -8.11 -17.84 12.57
N CYS A 78 -7.58 -16.72 13.09
CA CYS A 78 -7.77 -16.35 14.49
C CYS A 78 -9.16 -15.73 14.73
N LEU A 79 -9.61 -15.71 15.98
CA LEU A 79 -10.99 -15.33 16.36
C LEU A 79 -11.07 -14.05 17.21
N ALA A 80 -10.02 -13.24 17.22
CA ALA A 80 -10.09 -11.94 17.90
C ALA A 80 -10.99 -10.97 17.11
N TYR A 81 -11.46 -9.92 17.79
CA TYR A 81 -12.32 -8.91 17.19
C TYR A 81 -11.54 -7.61 17.00
N PHE A 82 -10.91 -7.45 15.83
CA PHE A 82 -10.26 -6.19 15.47
C PHE A 82 -11.01 -5.52 14.31
N PRO A 83 -11.73 -4.41 14.55
CA PRO A 83 -12.25 -3.57 13.47
C PRO A 83 -11.08 -3.04 12.65
N ARG A 84 -11.11 -3.32 11.34
CA ARG A 84 -10.10 -2.90 10.36
C ARG A 84 -10.78 -2.41 9.10
N TRP A 85 -10.01 -1.74 8.26
CA TRP A 85 -10.44 -1.23 6.98
C TRP A 85 -9.76 -2.02 5.86
N TRP A 86 -10.49 -2.36 4.82
CA TRP A 86 -9.96 -2.93 3.58
C TRP A 86 -10.46 -2.11 2.39
N TYR A 87 -9.72 -2.13 1.29
CA TYR A 87 -10.14 -1.46 0.07
C TYR A 87 -10.95 -2.39 -0.81
N ASN A 88 -12.22 -2.05 -1.02
CA ASN A 88 -13.08 -2.70 -2.00
C ASN A 88 -12.86 -2.08 -3.37
N LYS A 89 -12.24 -2.84 -4.27
CA LYS A 89 -11.96 -2.42 -5.64
C LYS A 89 -13.22 -2.25 -6.50
N GLU A 90 -14.27 -3.02 -6.25
CA GLU A 90 -15.52 -2.96 -7.03
C GLU A 90 -16.27 -1.65 -6.75
N THR A 91 -16.31 -1.25 -5.49
CA THR A 91 -16.97 0.00 -5.07
C THR A 91 -16.03 1.20 -5.06
N GLU A 92 -14.72 0.96 -5.18
CA GLU A 92 -13.65 1.95 -4.97
C GLU A 92 -13.70 2.64 -3.59
N LEU A 93 -14.14 1.91 -2.55
CA LEU A 93 -14.31 2.43 -1.19
C LEU A 93 -13.49 1.64 -0.17
N CYS A 94 -13.03 2.34 0.86
CA CYS A 94 -12.51 1.68 2.06
C CYS A 94 -13.69 1.30 2.94
N THR A 95 -13.81 0.02 3.28
CA THR A 95 -14.93 -0.54 4.03
C THR A 95 -14.39 -1.26 5.27
N GLU A 96 -15.17 -1.23 6.35
CA GLU A 96 -14.81 -1.95 7.57
C GLU A 96 -14.99 -3.46 7.41
N PHE A 97 -14.14 -4.22 8.08
CA PHE A 97 -14.27 -5.66 8.27
C PHE A 97 -13.66 -6.05 9.63
N ILE A 98 -13.95 -7.27 10.07
CA ILE A 98 -13.39 -7.81 11.32
C ILE A 98 -12.19 -8.69 10.98
N TYR A 99 -11.03 -8.31 11.51
CA TYR A 99 -9.81 -9.10 11.42
C TYR A 99 -9.61 -9.95 12.69
N GLY A 100 -9.31 -11.22 12.47
CA GLY A 100 -9.11 -12.23 13.50
C GLY A 100 -7.84 -12.06 14.34
N GLY A 101 -6.91 -11.19 13.93
CA GLY A 101 -5.71 -10.85 14.68
C GLY A 101 -4.44 -11.63 14.31
N CYS A 102 -4.52 -12.59 13.38
CA CYS A 102 -3.35 -13.29 12.87
C CYS A 102 -3.49 -13.67 11.38
N GLN A 103 -2.36 -13.83 10.71
CA GLN A 103 -2.28 -14.07 9.27
C GLN A 103 -3.09 -13.02 8.49
N GLY A 104 -3.85 -13.40 7.47
CA GLY A 104 -4.52 -12.45 6.60
C GLY A 104 -3.61 -11.99 5.46
N ASN A 105 -4.06 -10.94 4.77
CA ASN A 105 -3.30 -10.30 3.70
C ASN A 105 -3.11 -8.79 3.97
N PRO A 106 -2.24 -8.11 3.18
CA PRO A 106 -1.94 -6.70 3.43
C PRO A 106 -3.09 -5.71 3.14
N ASN A 107 -4.22 -6.12 2.56
CA ASN A 107 -5.40 -5.25 2.41
C ASN A 107 -6.17 -5.14 3.73
N ASN A 108 -5.46 -4.67 4.76
CA ASN A 108 -5.88 -4.59 6.15
C ASN A 108 -5.22 -3.37 6.78
N PHE A 109 -6.04 -2.37 7.09
CA PHE A 109 -5.60 -1.06 7.56
C PHE A 109 -6.26 -0.72 8.91
N GLN A 110 -5.50 -0.09 9.81
CA GLN A 110 -6.03 0.31 11.12
C GLN A 110 -7.10 1.41 11.03
N THR A 111 -6.99 2.33 10.06
CA THR A 111 -7.94 3.44 9.90
C THR A 111 -8.33 3.63 8.44
N GLU A 112 -9.52 4.20 8.22
CA GLU A 112 -9.99 4.53 6.87
C GLU A 112 -9.01 5.46 6.14
N GLY A 113 -8.43 6.43 6.85
CA GLY A 113 -7.45 7.37 6.31
C GLY A 113 -6.22 6.66 5.74
N ILE A 114 -5.70 5.64 6.44
CA ILE A 114 -4.56 4.84 5.96
C ILE A 114 -4.96 4.08 4.70
N CYS A 115 -6.12 3.43 4.72
CA CYS A 115 -6.65 2.73 3.54
C CYS A 115 -6.77 3.67 2.32
N ASN A 116 -7.35 4.86 2.52
CA ASN A 116 -7.52 5.86 1.47
C ASN A 116 -6.16 6.35 0.93
N VAL A 117 -5.18 6.63 1.80
CA VAL A 117 -3.84 7.07 1.37
C VAL A 117 -3.08 5.97 0.63
N VAL A 118 -3.25 4.70 1.00
CA VAL A 118 -2.57 3.58 0.34
C VAL A 118 -3.25 3.25 -0.99
N CYS A 119 -4.57 3.15 -1.02
CA CYS A 119 -5.30 2.58 -2.15
C CYS A 119 -6.01 3.59 -3.06
N LYS A 120 -6.42 4.76 -2.54
CA LYS A 120 -7.08 5.80 -3.34
C LYS A 120 -6.13 6.86 -3.89
N MET A 121 -4.94 7.05 -3.30
CA MET A 121 -3.94 7.93 -3.88
C MET A 121 -3.32 7.29 -5.11
N LYS A 122 -4.01 7.42 -6.23
CA LYS A 122 -3.37 7.41 -7.54
C LYS A 122 -2.42 8.60 -7.53
N ARG A 123 -1.11 8.35 -7.48
CA ARG A 123 -0.15 9.40 -7.80
C ARG A 123 -0.49 9.85 -9.22
N LYS A 124 -1.09 11.04 -9.36
CA LYS A 124 -0.98 11.77 -10.62
C LYS A 124 0.51 11.99 -10.82
N CYS A 125 1.05 11.43 -11.89
CA CYS A 125 2.30 11.92 -12.45
C CYS A 125 2.15 13.40 -12.80
#